data_AF-A0A0H2Q1L4-F1
#
_entry.id   AF-A0A0H2Q1L4-F1
#
_cell.length_a   1.000
_cell.length_b   1.000
_cell.length_c   1.000
_cell.angle_alpha   90.00
_cell.angle_beta   90.00
_cell.angle_gamma   90.00
#
_symmetry.space_group_name_H-M   'P 1'
#
loop_
_entity.id
_entity.type
_entity.pdbx_description
1 polymer ?
#
loop_
_entity_poly.entity_id
_entity_poly.type
_entity_poly.pdbx_seq_one_letter_code
_entity_poly.pdbx_strand_id
1 'polypeptide(L)'
;MSLDVHQIRWRSSYLEIDYSSRDGGVPWLYCVGRRQFVPFEIVGLESGVRRARLNLVLGDGREVLPGGQWIICEKIKESALFSLQALYAEYPLMPQRVDYDVRHLLPPELRDDDEAVAQYTDEERLELVARHPYVTSGVTYDDEVLERLDNLDRVFRYGKNSYAYTGVFVPKTNRAGLIYLALHMQFFQRNKTPRHRQRSRRQMQKDVFAATYSVMTKLVPRKRNRILFLKENGEGPTENMEALQSRMIERGMDKRFDIRARYRNVFAGRQNIVAWLRDLFEIARSRYVFIDDYTPVFNFIDPGEDVTLTQIWHAGVGFKSVGYARFGLKGSPDPYNSAHRRYTYALVGNEHLRRIYSEVFGIEEEALLATGMPRLDHFLDEKVEKEYREEMADKFPWSAKGRVIVFAPTFRGTGQRTAYYPYDEIDMDRLYRMCVETDTYFVFEMHHFIRKRPDISAEYADRIFDLSDESLTKLFFIADVLVTDYSSCFYDYLLLKKPVVFFVPDKTAYSLIRGVQRSIDEMAPGVVCDTFDEFLDVLRTRHYETVSPHPSSIDRAAERSGLASDRAIDTIIYGKDVPGVRKQASGKGGAVPVRQSDKSAKSERKAKELLDSKVADKDTKSASDEEE
;
A
#
# COMPACT_ATOMS: atom_id res chain seq x y z
N MET A 1 30.43 17.68 -5.99
CA MET A 1 29.26 16.82 -6.27
C MET A 1 29.21 15.79 -5.16
N SER A 2 28.05 15.60 -4.56
CA SER A 2 27.85 14.85 -3.31
C SER A 2 27.21 13.51 -3.59
N LEU A 3 26.43 13.40 -4.67
CA LEU A 3 25.71 12.21 -5.11
C LEU A 3 26.06 11.87 -6.56
N ASP A 4 26.53 10.64 -6.81
CA ASP A 4 26.80 10.10 -8.13
C ASP A 4 25.76 9.01 -8.44
N VAL A 5 24.87 9.24 -9.42
CA VAL A 5 23.76 8.33 -9.77
C VAL A 5 24.19 7.35 -10.86
N HIS A 6 24.16 6.06 -10.53
CA HIS A 6 24.60 4.98 -11.41
C HIS A 6 23.45 4.32 -12.17
N GLN A 7 22.25 4.29 -11.57
CA GLN A 7 21.09 3.66 -12.20
C GLN A 7 19.80 4.31 -11.73
N ILE A 8 18.86 4.47 -12.66
CA ILE A 8 17.46 4.81 -12.36
C ILE A 8 16.59 3.70 -12.94
N ARG A 9 15.62 3.20 -12.16
CA ARG A 9 14.67 2.21 -12.66
C ARG A 9 13.32 2.28 -11.97
N TRP A 10 12.40 1.57 -12.58
CA TRP A 10 10.98 1.59 -12.26
C TRP A 10 10.55 0.20 -11.83
N ARG A 11 10.21 0.00 -10.55
CA ARG A 11 9.68 -1.27 -10.02
C ARG A 11 8.23 -1.08 -9.57
N SER A 12 7.26 -1.54 -10.36
CA SER A 12 5.82 -1.29 -10.09
C SER A 12 5.45 0.20 -9.89
N SER A 13 5.15 0.68 -8.68
CA SER A 13 4.91 2.10 -8.41
C SER A 13 6.11 2.83 -7.80
N TYR A 14 7.24 2.14 -7.66
CA TYR A 14 8.47 2.66 -7.07
C TYR A 14 9.43 3.16 -8.12
N LEU A 15 9.97 4.34 -7.86
CA LEU A 15 11.18 4.86 -8.50
C LEU A 15 12.37 4.47 -7.63
N GLU A 16 13.33 3.75 -8.21
CA GLU A 16 14.56 3.35 -7.55
C GLU A 16 15.77 4.05 -8.20
N ILE A 17 16.70 4.46 -7.35
CA ILE A 17 17.95 5.12 -7.74
C ILE A 17 19.09 4.38 -7.03
N ASP A 18 20.01 3.81 -7.80
CA ASP A 18 21.28 3.32 -7.26
C ASP A 18 22.32 4.44 -7.40
N TYR A 19 22.96 4.82 -6.29
CA TYR A 19 23.84 5.98 -6.21
C TYR A 19 24.97 5.80 -5.19
N SER A 20 26.09 6.47 -5.42
CA SER A 20 27.16 6.64 -4.43
C SER A 20 27.08 8.02 -3.80
N SER A 21 27.55 8.15 -2.56
CA SER A 21 27.58 9.45 -1.87
C SER A 21 28.88 9.64 -1.08
N ARG A 22 29.47 10.84 -1.20
CA ARG A 22 30.73 11.19 -0.52
C ARG A 22 30.54 11.58 0.93
N ASP A 23 29.44 12.25 1.25
CA ASP A 23 29.12 12.77 2.59
C ASP A 23 27.96 12.01 3.26
N GLY A 24 27.53 10.91 2.65
CA GLY A 24 26.43 10.10 3.14
C GLY A 24 25.05 10.69 2.89
N GLY A 25 24.94 11.71 2.05
CA GLY A 25 23.68 12.29 1.59
C GLY A 25 22.71 11.28 0.94
N VAL A 26 21.46 11.75 0.78
CA VAL A 26 20.37 10.98 0.18
C VAL A 26 19.74 11.84 -0.91
N PRO A 27 19.42 11.28 -2.10
CA PRO A 27 18.70 12.01 -3.11
C PRO A 27 17.31 12.41 -2.60
N TRP A 28 16.85 13.57 -3.04
CA TRP A 28 15.52 14.10 -2.78
C TRP A 28 14.78 14.35 -4.08
N LEU A 29 13.45 14.21 -4.03
CA LEU A 29 12.58 14.65 -5.10
C LEU A 29 11.89 15.96 -4.69
N TYR A 30 12.14 17.04 -5.42
CA TYR A 30 11.59 18.37 -5.12
C TYR A 30 10.57 18.83 -6.15
N CYS A 31 9.34 19.13 -5.73
CA CYS A 31 8.32 19.72 -6.58
C CYS A 31 8.47 21.24 -6.65
N VAL A 32 8.84 21.77 -7.81
CA VAL A 32 9.07 23.22 -7.99
C VAL A 32 7.80 24.02 -7.71
N GLY A 33 6.67 23.63 -8.31
CA GLY A 33 5.43 24.40 -8.20
C GLY A 33 4.74 24.31 -6.84
N ARG A 34 5.02 23.27 -6.04
CA ARG A 34 4.42 23.08 -4.71
C ARG A 34 5.38 23.33 -3.56
N ARG A 35 6.66 23.55 -3.84
CA ARG A 35 7.74 23.72 -2.85
C ARG A 35 7.78 22.59 -1.83
N GLN A 36 7.64 21.35 -2.32
CA GLN A 36 7.52 20.16 -1.49
C GLN A 36 8.68 19.21 -1.77
N PHE A 37 9.34 18.76 -0.71
CA PHE A 37 10.30 17.67 -0.75
C PHE A 37 9.63 16.34 -0.47
N VAL A 38 10.07 15.31 -1.17
CA VAL A 38 9.78 13.91 -0.87
C VAL A 38 11.12 13.18 -0.74
N PRO A 39 11.42 12.58 0.42
CA PRO A 39 12.65 11.83 0.60
C PRO A 39 12.61 10.50 -0.16
N PHE A 40 13.77 10.06 -0.64
CA PHE A 40 13.95 8.64 -0.94
C PHE A 40 14.31 7.88 0.34
N GLU A 41 13.83 6.65 0.44
CA GLU A 41 14.17 5.70 1.50
C GLU A 41 15.35 4.83 1.05
N ILE A 42 16.37 4.67 1.89
CA ILE A 42 17.48 3.76 1.59
C ILE A 42 17.03 2.33 1.88
N VAL A 43 17.07 1.45 0.88
CA VAL A 43 16.58 0.06 0.97
C VAL A 43 17.67 -0.99 0.75
N GLY A 44 18.91 -0.59 0.45
CA GLY A 44 20.02 -1.51 0.27
C GLY A 44 21.36 -0.81 0.15
N LEU A 45 22.43 -1.55 0.45
CA LEU A 45 23.82 -1.14 0.29
C LEU A 45 24.61 -2.33 -0.24
N GLU A 46 25.19 -2.20 -1.42
CA GLU A 46 26.04 -3.22 -2.03
C GLU A 46 27.33 -2.56 -2.53
N SER A 47 28.48 -3.01 -2.04
CA SER A 47 29.80 -2.61 -2.55
C SER A 47 30.02 -1.09 -2.66
N GLY A 48 29.51 -0.31 -1.70
CA GLY A 48 29.63 1.16 -1.67
C GLY A 48 28.52 1.91 -2.42
N VAL A 49 27.70 1.21 -3.21
CA VAL A 49 26.52 1.75 -3.90
C VAL A 49 25.29 1.60 -3.01
N ARG A 50 24.57 2.69 -2.80
CA ARG A 50 23.30 2.74 -2.06
C ARG A 50 22.13 2.64 -3.01
N ARG A 51 21.09 1.93 -2.58
CA ARG A 51 19.80 1.88 -3.29
C ARG A 51 18.78 2.72 -2.54
N ALA A 52 18.34 3.79 -3.18
CA ALA A 52 17.26 4.67 -2.73
C ALA A 52 15.95 4.32 -3.47
N ARG A 53 14.82 4.38 -2.77
CA ARG A 53 13.50 4.05 -3.30
C ARG A 53 12.45 5.09 -2.89
N LEU A 54 11.55 5.44 -3.80
CA LEU A 54 10.42 6.33 -3.54
C LEU A 54 9.14 5.72 -4.13
N ASN A 55 8.07 5.63 -3.35
CA ASN A 55 6.75 5.21 -3.85
C ASN A 55 5.99 6.42 -4.40
N LEU A 56 5.50 6.36 -5.63
CA LEU A 56 4.67 7.43 -6.20
C LEU A 56 3.28 7.54 -5.54
N VAL A 57 2.84 6.46 -4.91
CA VAL A 57 1.69 6.45 -4.02
C VAL A 57 2.25 6.75 -2.64
N LEU A 58 2.24 8.03 -2.24
CA LEU A 58 2.87 8.42 -0.98
C LEU A 58 2.07 7.85 0.20
N GLY A 59 2.77 7.16 1.10
CA GLY A 59 2.23 6.57 2.33
C GLY A 59 2.05 7.56 3.48
N ASP A 60 2.33 8.85 3.28
CA ASP A 60 2.23 9.91 4.31
C ASP A 60 1.26 11.04 3.90
N GLY A 61 0.40 10.75 2.94
CA GLY A 61 -0.66 11.62 2.46
C GLY A 61 -1.46 10.84 1.41
N ARG A 62 -2.78 10.77 1.58
CA ARG A 62 -3.73 9.97 0.79
C ARG A 62 -3.86 10.39 -0.69
N GLU A 63 -2.78 10.87 -1.32
CA GLU A 63 -2.66 11.36 -2.69
C GLU A 63 -1.47 10.69 -3.41
N VAL A 64 -1.55 10.56 -4.74
CA VAL A 64 -0.36 10.24 -5.55
C VAL A 64 0.48 11.50 -5.74
N LEU A 65 1.74 11.37 -6.19
CA LEU A 65 2.55 12.54 -6.55
C LEU A 65 1.74 13.52 -7.43
N PRO A 66 1.64 14.79 -7.02
CA PRO A 66 1.00 15.80 -7.85
C PRO A 66 1.63 15.95 -9.23
N GLY A 67 0.81 16.42 -10.17
CA GLY A 67 1.30 16.75 -11.50
C GLY A 67 2.19 17.98 -11.43
N GLY A 68 3.27 17.98 -12.20
CA GLY A 68 4.26 19.05 -12.19
C GLY A 68 5.68 18.54 -12.45
N GLN A 69 6.62 19.47 -12.36
CA GLN A 69 8.04 19.18 -12.47
C GLN A 69 8.62 18.81 -11.10
N TRP A 70 9.23 17.64 -11.03
CA TRP A 70 9.93 17.12 -9.87
C TRP A 70 11.42 17.00 -10.18
N ILE A 71 12.29 17.56 -9.36
CA ILE A 71 13.73 17.58 -9.60
C ILE A 71 14.40 16.57 -8.68
N ILE A 72 15.27 15.71 -9.24
CA ILE A 72 16.20 14.92 -8.43
C ILE A 72 17.31 15.86 -7.98
N CYS A 73 17.47 16.02 -6.67
CA CYS A 73 18.31 17.05 -6.09
C CYS A 73 18.84 16.64 -4.71
N GLU A 74 19.73 17.47 -4.18
CA GLU A 74 20.04 17.51 -2.77
C GLU A 74 19.20 18.60 -2.08
N LYS A 75 18.83 18.35 -0.83
CA LYS A 75 18.24 19.39 0.02
C LYS A 75 19.37 20.21 0.62
N ILE A 76 19.28 21.55 0.55
CA ILE A 76 20.25 22.45 1.18
C ILE A 76 20.21 22.20 2.70
N LYS A 77 21.39 22.03 3.31
CA LYS A 77 21.53 21.88 4.77
C LYS A 77 21.00 23.14 5.46
N GLU A 78 20.20 22.99 6.51
CA GLU A 78 19.69 24.14 7.28
C GLU A 78 20.84 24.98 7.87
N SER A 79 21.93 24.31 8.26
CA SER A 79 23.18 24.95 8.68
C SER A 79 23.91 25.72 7.58
N ALA A 80 23.48 25.67 6.32
CA ALA A 80 24.04 26.48 5.24
C ALA A 80 23.18 27.71 4.93
N LEU A 81 21.94 27.78 5.45
CA LEU A 81 21.00 28.86 5.16
C LEU A 81 21.10 30.06 6.11
N PHE A 82 22.04 30.06 7.07
CA PHE A 82 22.18 31.17 8.04
C PHE A 82 22.97 32.37 7.50
N SER A 83 23.81 32.18 6.47
CA SER A 83 24.56 33.27 5.83
C SER A 83 24.93 32.89 4.38
N LEU A 84 25.07 33.87 3.48
CA LEU A 84 25.51 33.61 2.11
C LEU A 84 26.93 33.02 2.08
N GLN A 85 27.81 33.48 2.97
CA GLN A 85 29.17 32.96 3.06
C GLN A 85 29.18 31.45 3.37
N ALA A 86 28.37 30.99 4.32
CA ALA A 86 28.24 29.57 4.62
C ALA A 86 27.61 28.79 3.46
N LEU A 87 26.57 29.35 2.84
CA LEU A 87 25.91 28.76 1.68
C LEU A 87 26.90 28.53 0.53
N TYR A 88 27.73 29.53 0.22
CA TYR A 88 28.69 29.47 -0.88
C TYR A 88 29.92 28.62 -0.55
N ALA A 89 30.31 28.55 0.73
CA ALA A 89 31.35 27.64 1.17
C ALA A 89 30.91 26.17 1.02
N GLU A 90 29.67 25.85 1.39
CA GLU A 90 29.12 24.50 1.28
C GLU A 90 28.76 24.15 -0.18
N TYR A 91 28.23 25.11 -0.95
CA TYR A 91 27.76 24.93 -2.32
C TYR A 91 28.39 25.95 -3.28
N PRO A 92 29.62 25.69 -3.80
CA PRO A 92 30.40 26.66 -4.58
C PRO A 92 29.74 27.15 -5.88
N LEU A 93 28.77 26.42 -6.42
CA LEU A 93 28.05 26.78 -7.65
C LEU A 93 26.74 27.54 -7.38
N MET A 94 26.41 27.79 -6.11
CA MET A 94 25.21 28.51 -5.72
C MET A 94 25.18 30.00 -6.14
N PRO A 95 26.30 30.75 -6.17
CA PRO A 95 26.27 32.16 -6.59
C PRO A 95 25.61 32.38 -7.96
N GLN A 96 25.91 31.52 -8.93
CA GLN A 96 25.34 31.59 -10.28
C GLN A 96 23.81 31.43 -10.30
N ARG A 97 23.27 30.63 -9.38
CA ARG A 97 21.83 30.46 -9.22
C ARG A 97 21.21 31.66 -8.52
N VAL A 98 21.84 32.16 -7.45
CA VAL A 98 21.35 33.31 -6.69
C VAL A 98 21.27 34.55 -7.59
N ASP A 99 22.33 34.85 -8.33
CA ASP A 99 22.35 35.98 -9.26
C ASP A 99 21.29 35.84 -10.35
N TYR A 100 21.08 34.61 -10.85
CA TYR A 100 20.01 34.33 -11.79
C TYR A 100 18.62 34.60 -11.20
N ASP A 101 18.35 34.13 -9.98
CA ASP A 101 17.07 34.33 -9.30
C ASP A 101 16.82 35.83 -9.04
N VAL A 102 17.85 36.60 -8.65
CA VAL A 102 17.78 38.07 -8.50
C VAL A 102 17.46 38.74 -9.83
N ARG A 103 18.19 38.41 -10.90
CA ARG A 103 17.95 38.95 -12.25
C ARG A 103 16.53 38.68 -12.74
N HIS A 104 15.87 37.60 -12.30
CA HIS A 104 14.49 37.30 -12.69
C HIS A 104 13.42 38.11 -11.95
N LEU A 105 13.78 38.71 -10.81
CA LEU A 105 12.93 39.67 -10.11
C LEU A 105 13.05 41.08 -10.68
N LEU A 106 14.18 41.40 -11.31
CA LEU A 106 14.38 42.68 -11.96
C LEU A 106 13.50 42.83 -13.22
N PRO A 107 13.03 44.07 -13.51
CA PRO A 107 12.43 44.41 -14.80
C PRO A 107 13.32 43.95 -15.96
N PRO A 108 12.74 43.55 -17.12
CA PRO A 108 13.49 43.05 -18.27
C PRO A 108 14.70 43.92 -18.67
N GLU A 109 14.60 45.24 -18.51
CA GLU A 109 15.61 46.23 -18.88
C GLU A 109 16.82 46.24 -17.94
N LEU A 110 16.65 45.77 -16.70
CA LEU A 110 17.68 45.79 -15.65
C LEU A 110 18.29 44.41 -15.37
N ARG A 111 17.88 43.37 -16.11
CA ARG A 111 18.35 41.99 -15.86
C ARG A 111 19.83 41.75 -16.18
N ASP A 112 20.40 42.63 -17.00
CA ASP A 112 21.81 42.58 -17.38
C ASP A 112 22.64 43.67 -16.69
N ASP A 113 22.03 44.43 -15.77
CA ASP A 113 22.70 45.44 -14.96
C ASP A 113 23.24 44.80 -13.67
N ASP A 114 24.56 44.66 -13.58
CA ASP A 114 25.24 44.06 -12.42
C ASP A 114 25.14 44.95 -11.16
N GLU A 115 25.03 46.28 -11.30
CA GLU A 115 24.81 47.16 -10.16
C GLU A 115 23.41 46.94 -9.59
N ALA A 116 22.39 46.81 -10.44
CA ALA A 116 21.03 46.51 -10.02
C ALA A 116 20.93 45.15 -9.30
N VAL A 117 21.70 44.15 -9.74
CA VAL A 117 21.80 42.85 -9.06
C VAL A 117 22.51 42.96 -7.71
N ALA A 118 23.58 43.76 -7.63
CA ALA A 118 24.36 43.94 -6.40
C ALA A 118 23.59 44.68 -5.28
N GLN A 119 22.52 45.42 -5.61
CA GLN A 119 21.67 46.10 -4.63
C GLN A 119 20.88 45.15 -3.71
N TYR A 120 20.68 43.89 -4.12
CA TYR A 120 20.03 42.88 -3.28
C TYR A 120 20.93 42.48 -2.13
N THR A 121 20.43 42.67 -0.91
CA THR A 121 21.10 42.33 0.34
C THR A 121 21.32 40.83 0.50
N ASP A 122 22.27 40.45 1.36
CA ASP A 122 22.52 39.05 1.71
C ASP A 122 21.27 38.35 2.26
N GLU A 123 20.47 39.05 3.05
CA GLU A 123 19.21 38.54 3.61
C GLU A 123 18.18 38.25 2.52
N GLU A 124 17.97 39.18 1.58
CA GLU A 124 17.05 38.98 0.45
C GLU A 124 17.48 37.81 -0.42
N ARG A 125 18.79 37.71 -0.71
CA ARG A 125 19.36 36.60 -1.48
C ARG A 125 19.17 35.25 -0.78
N LEU A 126 19.38 35.20 0.53
CA LEU A 126 19.11 33.99 1.32
C LEU A 126 17.62 33.63 1.31
N GLU A 127 16.72 34.62 1.37
CA GLU A 127 15.28 34.39 1.30
C GLU A 127 14.89 33.76 -0.05
N LEU A 128 15.50 34.18 -1.16
CA LEU A 128 15.29 33.57 -2.48
C LEU A 128 15.68 32.09 -2.50
N VAL A 129 16.83 31.75 -1.92
CA VAL A 129 17.28 30.36 -1.80
C VAL A 129 16.35 29.57 -0.88
N ALA A 130 15.93 30.15 0.25
CA ALA A 130 15.03 29.53 1.21
C ALA A 130 13.65 29.20 0.61
N ARG A 131 13.17 29.96 -0.38
CA ARG A 131 11.93 29.65 -1.11
C ARG A 131 12.04 28.37 -1.94
N HIS A 132 13.23 28.01 -2.39
CA HIS A 132 13.51 26.82 -3.20
C HIS A 132 14.82 26.14 -2.77
N PRO A 133 14.86 25.48 -1.59
CA PRO A 133 16.11 25.12 -0.93
C PRO A 133 16.67 23.77 -1.41
N TYR A 134 16.86 23.62 -2.72
CA TYR A 134 17.45 22.44 -3.36
C TYR A 134 18.73 22.78 -4.13
N VAL A 135 19.57 21.77 -4.39
CA VAL A 135 20.78 21.89 -5.21
C VAL A 135 20.80 20.81 -6.26
N THR A 136 21.00 21.19 -7.53
CA THR A 136 21.16 20.24 -8.64
C THR A 136 22.62 19.94 -8.95
N SER A 137 23.53 20.86 -8.66
CA SER A 137 24.98 20.69 -8.91
C SER A 137 25.66 19.69 -7.96
N GLY A 138 24.95 19.24 -6.93
CA GLY A 138 25.39 18.15 -6.06
C GLY A 138 25.22 16.78 -6.70
N VAL A 139 24.34 16.66 -7.71
CA VAL A 139 23.96 15.38 -8.31
C VAL A 139 24.57 15.22 -9.70
N THR A 140 25.24 14.10 -9.93
CA THR A 140 25.80 13.65 -11.21
C THR A 140 25.14 12.35 -11.64
N TYR A 141 25.27 12.02 -12.93
CA TYR A 141 24.66 10.85 -13.54
C TYR A 141 25.68 10.17 -14.44
N ASP A 142 25.78 8.85 -14.36
CA ASP A 142 26.59 8.06 -15.28
C ASP A 142 26.04 8.16 -16.71
N ASP A 143 26.92 8.08 -17.70
CA ASP A 143 26.56 8.18 -19.12
C ASP A 143 25.50 7.15 -19.52
N GLU A 144 25.56 5.93 -18.97
CA GLU A 144 24.56 4.87 -19.25
C GLU A 144 23.14 5.30 -18.82
N VAL A 145 23.01 6.06 -17.73
CA VAL A 145 21.71 6.60 -17.30
C VAL A 145 21.18 7.59 -18.33
N LEU A 146 22.06 8.46 -18.82
CA LEU A 146 21.72 9.51 -19.79
C LEU A 146 21.40 8.93 -21.18
N GLU A 147 22.13 7.91 -21.63
CA GLU A 147 21.91 7.21 -22.90
C GLU A 147 20.57 6.44 -22.93
N ARG A 148 20.04 6.07 -21.75
CA ARG A 148 18.82 5.26 -21.62
C ARG A 148 17.60 6.04 -21.15
N LEU A 149 17.64 7.38 -21.13
CA LEU A 149 16.55 8.23 -20.62
C LEU A 149 15.19 7.92 -21.25
N ASP A 150 15.13 7.68 -22.56
CA ASP A 150 13.88 7.36 -23.28
C ASP A 150 13.22 6.06 -22.77
N ASN A 151 14.00 5.15 -22.19
CA ASN A 151 13.51 3.90 -21.60
C ASN A 151 13.05 4.06 -20.14
N LEU A 152 13.33 5.22 -19.52
CA LEU A 152 12.94 5.52 -18.15
C LEU A 152 11.56 6.18 -18.05
N ASP A 153 10.92 6.51 -19.16
CA ASP A 153 9.56 7.00 -19.15
C ASP A 153 8.57 5.92 -18.73
N ARG A 154 7.58 6.28 -17.92
CA ARG A 154 6.59 5.32 -17.40
C ARG A 154 5.16 5.81 -17.52
N VAL A 155 4.29 4.91 -17.98
CA VAL A 155 2.85 5.12 -18.10
C VAL A 155 2.09 4.23 -17.11
N PHE A 156 1.49 4.84 -16.10
CA PHE A 156 0.63 4.20 -15.12
C PHE A 156 -0.83 4.24 -15.60
N ARG A 157 -1.34 3.12 -16.11
CA ARG A 157 -2.73 3.01 -16.57
C ARG A 157 -3.67 2.75 -15.39
N TYR A 158 -4.81 3.44 -15.35
CA TYR A 158 -5.84 3.23 -14.34
C TYR A 158 -7.26 3.41 -14.91
N GLY A 159 -8.29 3.12 -14.09
CA GLY A 159 -9.68 3.30 -14.47
C GLY A 159 -10.10 2.45 -15.68
N LYS A 160 -9.70 1.18 -15.70
CA LYS A 160 -9.87 0.25 -16.84
C LYS A 160 -9.17 0.74 -18.13
N ASN A 161 -7.91 1.16 -18.01
CA ASN A 161 -7.07 1.66 -19.11
C ASN A 161 -7.62 2.91 -19.83
N SER A 162 -8.60 3.60 -19.24
CA SER A 162 -9.16 4.82 -19.83
C SER A 162 -8.33 6.07 -19.50
N TYR A 163 -7.37 5.96 -18.59
CA TYR A 163 -6.57 7.07 -18.07
C TYR A 163 -5.11 6.64 -17.96
N ALA A 164 -4.22 7.62 -18.09
CA ALA A 164 -2.80 7.46 -17.85
C ALA A 164 -2.33 8.53 -16.86
N TYR A 165 -1.43 8.13 -15.97
CA TYR A 165 -0.56 9.01 -15.23
C TYR A 165 0.85 8.70 -15.69
N THR A 166 1.61 9.70 -16.13
CA THR A 166 2.92 9.48 -16.75
C THR A 166 4.00 10.15 -15.94
N GLY A 167 5.14 9.49 -15.81
CA GLY A 167 6.39 10.09 -15.39
C GLY A 167 7.34 10.09 -16.57
N VAL A 168 7.73 11.28 -17.01
CA VAL A 168 8.67 11.46 -18.13
C VAL A 168 9.94 12.12 -17.62
N PHE A 169 11.10 11.54 -17.88
CA PHE A 169 12.36 12.17 -17.51
C PHE A 169 12.80 13.16 -18.59
N VAL A 170 13.06 14.40 -18.17
CA VAL A 170 13.53 15.48 -19.04
C VAL A 170 14.89 15.94 -18.53
N PRO A 171 15.98 15.74 -19.30
CA PRO A 171 17.28 16.30 -18.94
C PRO A 171 17.23 17.82 -19.12
N LYS A 172 17.83 18.53 -18.17
CA LYS A 172 17.94 19.99 -18.17
C LYS A 172 19.36 20.40 -17.80
N THR A 173 19.76 21.58 -18.23
CA THR A 173 21.05 22.15 -17.87
C THR A 173 20.84 23.24 -16.82
N ASN A 174 21.59 23.17 -15.71
CA ASN A 174 21.60 24.25 -14.74
C ASN A 174 22.51 25.40 -15.22
N ARG A 175 22.59 26.48 -14.43
CA ARG A 175 23.37 27.66 -14.80
C ARG A 175 24.88 27.45 -14.83
N ALA A 176 25.37 26.41 -14.16
CA ALA A 176 26.76 25.97 -14.23
C ALA A 176 27.08 25.08 -15.44
N GLY A 177 26.13 24.88 -16.36
CA GLY A 177 26.30 23.99 -17.51
C GLY A 177 26.17 22.50 -17.17
N LEU A 178 25.83 22.14 -15.93
CA LEU A 178 25.70 20.75 -15.50
C LEU A 178 24.29 20.21 -15.78
N ILE A 179 24.22 18.95 -16.21
CA ILE A 179 22.96 18.24 -16.45
C ILE A 179 22.30 17.88 -15.13
N TYR A 180 20.98 18.05 -15.04
CA TYR A 180 20.15 17.50 -13.99
C TYR A 180 18.87 16.91 -14.57
N LEU A 181 18.31 15.90 -13.91
CA LEU A 181 17.09 15.24 -14.36
C LEU A 181 15.84 15.80 -13.67
N ALA A 182 14.86 16.17 -14.48
CA ALA A 182 13.53 16.56 -14.04
C ALA A 182 12.52 15.47 -14.42
N LEU A 183 11.85 14.89 -13.43
CA LEU A 183 10.73 14.00 -13.60
C LEU A 183 9.43 14.82 -13.77
N HIS A 184 8.90 14.85 -14.98
CA HIS A 184 7.62 15.48 -15.29
C HIS A 184 6.48 14.49 -15.04
N MET A 185 5.73 14.73 -13.97
CA MET A 185 4.53 13.96 -13.66
C MET A 185 3.32 14.62 -14.32
N GLN A 186 2.60 13.88 -15.17
CA GLN A 186 1.46 14.41 -15.93
C GLN A 186 0.27 13.46 -15.89
N PHE A 187 -0.93 14.02 -15.83
CA PHE A 187 -2.18 13.25 -15.90
C PHE A 187 -2.74 13.37 -17.31
N PHE A 188 -2.83 12.25 -18.00
CA PHE A 188 -3.37 12.19 -19.35
C PHE A 188 -4.76 11.55 -19.35
N GLN A 189 -5.73 12.40 -19.68
CA GLN A 189 -6.89 12.09 -20.50
C GLN A 189 -7.18 13.37 -21.30
N ARG A 190 -7.96 13.34 -22.39
CA ARG A 190 -8.50 14.53 -23.06
C ARG A 190 -9.44 15.32 -22.11
N ASN A 191 -8.90 15.91 -21.03
CA ASN A 191 -9.65 16.49 -19.91
C ASN A 191 -8.75 17.34 -19.00
N LYS A 192 -9.05 18.63 -18.83
CA LYS A 192 -8.27 19.59 -18.02
C LYS A 192 -8.43 19.39 -16.49
N THR A 193 -9.41 18.60 -16.06
CA THR A 193 -9.70 18.33 -14.64
C THR A 193 -9.68 16.82 -14.34
N PRO A 194 -8.54 16.23 -13.95
CA PRO A 194 -8.39 14.78 -13.78
C PRO A 194 -9.30 14.17 -12.69
N ARG A 195 -9.83 15.00 -11.78
CA ARG A 195 -10.77 14.58 -10.73
C ARG A 195 -12.22 14.33 -11.22
N HIS A 196 -12.61 14.80 -12.42
CA HIS A 196 -14.00 14.72 -12.91
C HIS A 196 -14.11 14.18 -14.34
N ARG A 197 -14.93 13.15 -14.55
CA ARG A 197 -15.17 12.53 -15.85
C ARG A 197 -16.26 13.29 -16.61
N GLN A 198 -15.87 14.23 -17.47
CA GLN A 198 -16.78 15.27 -18.01
C GLN A 198 -17.98 14.75 -18.85
N ARG A 199 -17.95 13.51 -19.39
CA ARG A 199 -19.06 12.97 -20.21
C ARG A 199 -19.19 11.44 -20.11
N SER A 200 -19.68 10.91 -18.99
CA SER A 200 -19.98 9.48 -18.87
C SER A 200 -21.30 9.24 -18.14
N ARG A 201 -22.23 8.48 -18.77
CA ARG A 201 -23.46 8.01 -18.11
C ARG A 201 -23.17 7.33 -16.76
N ARG A 202 -22.06 6.58 -16.69
CA ARG A 202 -21.61 5.93 -15.46
C ARG A 202 -21.12 6.94 -14.42
N GLN A 203 -20.48 8.04 -14.83
CA GLN A 203 -20.10 9.10 -13.89
C GLN A 203 -21.34 9.82 -13.37
N MET A 204 -22.28 10.17 -14.24
CA MET A 204 -23.55 10.77 -13.83
C MET A 204 -24.30 9.88 -12.83
N GLN A 205 -24.33 8.55 -13.05
CA GLN A 205 -24.88 7.61 -12.06
C GLN A 205 -24.14 7.69 -10.71
N LYS A 206 -22.81 7.77 -10.71
CA LYS A 206 -22.02 7.95 -9.47
C LYS A 206 -22.31 9.29 -8.80
N ASP A 207 -22.43 10.36 -9.57
CA ASP A 207 -22.70 11.70 -9.05
C ASP A 207 -24.10 11.78 -8.43
N VAL A 208 -25.11 11.18 -9.10
CA VAL A 208 -26.46 11.00 -8.55
C VAL A 208 -26.42 10.16 -7.28
N PHE A 209 -25.64 9.08 -7.27
CA PHE A 209 -25.50 8.21 -6.10
C PHE A 209 -24.84 8.93 -4.91
N ALA A 210 -23.78 9.70 -5.16
CA ALA A 210 -23.11 10.54 -4.17
C ALA A 210 -24.01 11.67 -3.67
N ALA A 211 -24.77 12.32 -4.56
CA ALA A 211 -25.76 13.32 -4.20
C ALA A 211 -26.89 12.72 -3.35
N THR A 212 -27.38 11.53 -3.71
CA THR A 212 -28.39 10.80 -2.93
C THR A 212 -27.89 10.52 -1.52
N TYR A 213 -26.65 10.02 -1.39
CA TYR A 213 -26.04 9.81 -0.08
C TYR A 213 -25.88 11.14 0.70
N SER A 214 -25.41 12.20 0.06
CA SER A 214 -25.27 13.54 0.67
C SER A 214 -26.60 14.13 1.16
N VAL A 215 -27.69 13.88 0.43
CA VAL A 215 -29.04 14.24 0.87
C VAL A 215 -29.48 13.36 2.04
N MET A 216 -29.26 12.04 1.97
CA MET A 216 -29.58 11.11 3.05
C MET A 216 -28.86 11.45 4.36
N THR A 217 -27.57 11.79 4.32
CA THR A 217 -26.81 12.15 5.54
C THR A 217 -27.28 13.46 6.17
N LYS A 218 -27.87 14.38 5.40
CA LYS A 218 -28.50 15.60 5.93
C LYS A 218 -29.88 15.33 6.53
N LEU A 219 -30.64 14.41 5.95
CA LEU A 219 -32.02 14.12 6.39
C LEU A 219 -32.09 13.09 7.52
N VAL A 220 -31.14 12.16 7.58
CA VAL A 220 -31.17 11.05 8.53
C VAL A 220 -30.09 11.27 9.59
N PRO A 221 -30.45 11.55 10.85
CA PRO A 221 -29.47 11.79 11.89
C PRO A 221 -28.68 10.51 12.18
N ARG A 222 -27.37 10.68 12.34
CA ARG A 222 -26.45 9.59 12.64
C ARG A 222 -26.67 9.08 14.07
N LYS A 223 -26.67 7.76 14.24
CA LYS A 223 -26.72 7.14 15.57
C LYS A 223 -25.29 6.98 16.10
N ARG A 224 -24.98 7.63 17.23
CA ARG A 224 -23.65 7.54 17.87
C ARG A 224 -23.29 6.10 18.27
N ASN A 225 -24.27 5.27 18.58
CA ASN A 225 -24.09 3.89 19.03
C ASN A 225 -24.39 2.84 17.94
N ARG A 226 -24.37 3.18 16.65
CA ARG A 226 -24.59 2.20 15.58
C ARG A 226 -23.27 1.71 14.99
N ILE A 227 -23.14 0.39 14.92
CA ILE A 227 -22.03 -0.34 14.31
C ILE A 227 -22.58 -1.12 13.11
N LEU A 228 -21.94 -0.97 11.95
CA LEU A 228 -22.31 -1.68 10.73
C LEU A 228 -21.16 -2.54 10.24
N PHE A 229 -21.39 -3.83 10.09
CA PHE A 229 -20.57 -4.76 9.33
C PHE A 229 -21.09 -4.82 7.89
N LEU A 230 -20.25 -4.47 6.93
CA LEU A 230 -20.62 -4.35 5.52
C LEU A 230 -19.64 -5.13 4.63
N LYS A 231 -20.16 -6.01 3.77
CA LYS A 231 -19.36 -6.76 2.79
C LYS A 231 -20.10 -6.83 1.45
N GLU A 232 -19.36 -6.60 0.37
CA GLU A 232 -19.89 -6.58 -1.00
C GLU A 232 -19.36 -7.72 -1.89
N ASN A 233 -18.54 -8.60 -1.33
CA ASN A 233 -17.96 -9.76 -1.99
C ASN A 233 -18.27 -11.08 -1.25
N GLY A 234 -19.56 -11.39 -1.08
CA GLY A 234 -20.00 -12.66 -0.50
C GLY A 234 -21.30 -12.55 0.28
N GLU A 235 -21.88 -13.69 0.65
CA GLU A 235 -23.20 -13.75 1.31
C GLU A 235 -23.12 -13.80 2.84
N GLY A 236 -21.93 -14.08 3.39
CA GLY A 236 -21.66 -14.11 4.83
C GLY A 236 -20.42 -13.32 5.23
N PRO A 237 -20.14 -13.19 6.55
CA PRO A 237 -18.92 -12.56 7.03
C PRO A 237 -17.67 -13.32 6.56
N THR A 238 -16.52 -12.67 6.63
CA THR A 238 -15.22 -13.35 6.61
C THR A 238 -14.88 -13.82 8.03
N GLU A 239 -13.92 -14.72 8.18
CA GLU A 239 -13.49 -15.21 9.50
C GLU A 239 -13.06 -14.08 10.44
N ASN A 240 -12.30 -13.09 9.96
CA ASN A 240 -11.91 -11.94 10.79
C ASN A 240 -13.11 -11.07 11.19
N MET A 241 -14.06 -10.87 10.27
CA MET A 241 -15.26 -10.09 10.54
C MET A 241 -16.18 -10.79 11.54
N GLU A 242 -16.35 -12.11 11.38
CA GLU A 242 -17.12 -12.95 12.28
C GLU A 242 -16.50 -12.99 13.67
N ALA A 243 -15.18 -13.21 13.79
CA ALA A 243 -14.48 -13.19 15.06
C ALA A 243 -14.67 -11.87 15.82
N LEU A 244 -14.50 -10.73 15.11
CA LEU A 244 -14.71 -9.41 15.70
C LEU A 244 -16.17 -9.19 16.13
N GLN A 245 -17.14 -9.61 15.30
CA GLN A 245 -18.56 -9.49 15.60
C GLN A 245 -18.94 -10.34 16.82
N SER A 246 -18.56 -11.61 16.84
CA SER A 246 -18.80 -12.54 17.95
C SER A 246 -18.21 -12.00 19.25
N ARG A 247 -16.98 -11.48 19.20
CA ARG A 247 -16.35 -10.88 20.38
C ARG A 247 -17.11 -9.66 20.90
N MET A 248 -17.69 -8.83 20.04
CA MET A 248 -18.54 -7.72 20.48
C MET A 248 -19.79 -8.22 21.22
N ILE A 249 -20.41 -9.31 20.75
CA ILE A 249 -21.58 -9.92 21.39
C ILE A 249 -21.20 -10.53 22.75
N GLU A 250 -20.09 -11.26 22.84
CA GLU A 250 -19.57 -11.82 24.09
C GLU A 250 -19.34 -10.75 25.16
N ARG A 251 -18.89 -9.57 24.75
CA ARG A 251 -18.70 -8.39 25.62
C ARG A 251 -20.01 -7.67 25.97
N GLY A 252 -21.16 -8.20 25.56
CA GLY A 252 -22.47 -7.60 25.77
C GLY A 252 -22.64 -6.24 25.09
N MET A 253 -21.94 -6.00 23.98
CA MET A 253 -22.01 -4.71 23.27
C MET A 253 -23.33 -4.53 22.53
N ASP A 254 -24.02 -5.61 22.15
CA ASP A 254 -25.38 -5.61 21.59
C ASP A 254 -26.42 -4.92 22.49
N LYS A 255 -26.20 -4.89 23.81
CA LYS A 255 -27.04 -4.17 24.77
C LYS A 255 -26.85 -2.65 24.72
N ARG A 256 -25.71 -2.18 24.19
CA ARG A 256 -25.32 -0.74 24.18
C ARG A 256 -25.26 -0.16 22.76
N PHE A 257 -24.93 -1.00 21.78
CA PHE A 257 -24.75 -0.66 20.39
C PHE A 257 -25.78 -1.37 19.50
N ASP A 258 -26.32 -0.63 18.54
CA ASP A 258 -27.15 -1.16 17.46
C ASP A 258 -26.23 -1.78 16.41
N ILE A 259 -25.90 -3.06 16.58
CA ILE A 259 -25.00 -3.82 15.68
C ILE A 259 -25.81 -4.36 14.50
N ARG A 260 -25.39 -4.00 13.29
CA ARG A 260 -26.03 -4.41 12.03
C ARG A 260 -25.02 -5.10 11.12
N ALA A 261 -25.51 -6.05 10.32
CA ALA A 261 -24.73 -6.74 9.32
C ALA A 261 -25.44 -6.67 7.96
N ARG A 262 -24.66 -6.40 6.90
CA ARG A 262 -25.11 -6.32 5.51
C ARG A 262 -24.10 -7.03 4.62
N TYR A 263 -24.46 -8.20 4.13
CA TYR A 263 -23.62 -8.99 3.23
C TYR A 263 -24.32 -9.16 1.89
N ARG A 264 -23.55 -9.01 0.81
CA ARG A 264 -24.04 -9.18 -0.56
C ARG A 264 -22.89 -9.52 -1.48
N ASN A 265 -23.19 -10.23 -2.57
CA ASN A 265 -22.25 -10.47 -3.64
C ASN A 265 -22.54 -9.54 -4.84
N VAL A 266 -21.82 -8.42 -4.92
CA VAL A 266 -21.96 -7.44 -6.01
C VAL A 266 -21.40 -7.98 -7.34
N PHE A 267 -20.58 -9.03 -7.27
CA PHE A 267 -19.98 -9.66 -8.45
C PHE A 267 -20.87 -10.78 -9.03
N ALA A 268 -21.86 -11.26 -8.28
CA ALA A 268 -22.85 -12.23 -8.75
C ALA A 268 -24.06 -11.53 -9.39
N GLY A 269 -23.99 -11.26 -10.69
CA GLY A 269 -25.18 -10.93 -11.51
C GLY A 269 -25.75 -9.50 -11.36
N ARG A 270 -27.03 -9.33 -11.77
CA ARG A 270 -27.71 -8.03 -11.82
C ARG A 270 -27.98 -7.48 -10.41
N GLN A 271 -27.54 -6.25 -10.18
CA GLN A 271 -27.61 -5.58 -8.88
C GLN A 271 -28.98 -4.90 -8.66
N ASN A 272 -29.57 -5.08 -7.47
CA ASN A 272 -30.85 -4.47 -7.10
C ASN A 272 -30.65 -3.06 -6.50
N ILE A 273 -31.22 -2.03 -7.14
CA ILE A 273 -31.09 -0.63 -6.70
C ILE A 273 -31.65 -0.37 -5.30
N VAL A 274 -32.69 -1.09 -4.89
CA VAL A 274 -33.29 -0.96 -3.55
C VAL A 274 -32.31 -1.44 -2.47
N ALA A 275 -31.57 -2.52 -2.75
CA ALA A 275 -30.54 -3.01 -1.84
C ALA A 275 -29.42 -1.98 -1.67
N TRP A 276 -28.98 -1.34 -2.77
CA TRP A 276 -27.99 -0.27 -2.74
C TRP A 276 -28.47 0.96 -1.94
N LEU A 277 -29.71 1.39 -2.12
CA LEU A 277 -30.29 2.50 -1.34
C LEU A 277 -30.38 2.15 0.16
N ARG A 278 -30.67 0.90 0.49
CA ARG A 278 -30.65 0.41 1.88
C ARG A 278 -29.24 0.41 2.46
N ASP A 279 -28.24 0.01 1.69
CA ASP A 279 -26.83 0.08 2.12
C ASP A 279 -26.42 1.52 2.39
N LEU A 280 -26.78 2.46 1.49
CA LEU A 280 -26.54 3.89 1.71
C LEU A 280 -27.19 4.40 3.00
N PHE A 281 -28.44 4.01 3.24
CA PHE A 281 -29.16 4.40 4.45
C PHE A 281 -28.48 3.86 5.72
N GLU A 282 -28.09 2.58 5.73
CA GLU A 282 -27.39 2.00 6.87
C GLU A 282 -26.02 2.64 7.09
N ILE A 283 -25.26 2.92 6.03
CA ILE A 283 -23.98 3.63 6.11
C ILE A 283 -24.20 5.06 6.66
N ALA A 284 -25.21 5.80 6.17
CA ALA A 284 -25.50 7.17 6.61
C ALA A 284 -25.81 7.24 8.12
N ARG A 285 -26.49 6.22 8.66
CA ARG A 285 -26.88 6.14 10.06
C ARG A 285 -25.78 5.66 11.01
N SER A 286 -24.73 5.02 10.49
CA SER A 286 -23.73 4.33 11.30
C SER A 286 -22.58 5.25 11.71
N ARG A 287 -22.09 5.09 12.93
CA ARG A 287 -20.90 5.80 13.42
C ARG A 287 -19.63 4.99 13.15
N TYR A 288 -19.71 3.68 13.35
CA TYR A 288 -18.62 2.74 13.08
C TYR A 288 -19.03 1.83 11.93
N VAL A 289 -18.18 1.74 10.91
CA VAL A 289 -18.41 0.87 9.76
C VAL A 289 -17.19 -0.02 9.61
N PHE A 290 -17.39 -1.32 9.74
CA PHE A 290 -16.38 -2.34 9.52
C PHE A 290 -16.62 -3.01 8.17
N ILE A 291 -15.58 -3.07 7.37
CA ILE A 291 -15.57 -3.77 6.09
C ILE A 291 -14.49 -4.84 6.08
N ASP A 292 -14.68 -5.84 5.23
CA ASP A 292 -13.61 -6.73 4.81
C ASP A 292 -13.61 -6.78 3.27
N ASP A 293 -12.43 -6.96 2.70
CA ASP A 293 -12.17 -7.00 1.27
C ASP A 293 -12.52 -5.68 0.55
N TYR A 294 -12.57 -5.70 -0.77
CA TYR A 294 -12.90 -4.55 -1.58
C TYR A 294 -14.41 -4.26 -1.50
N THR A 295 -14.74 -3.07 -0.99
CA THR A 295 -16.12 -2.58 -0.84
C THR A 295 -16.36 -1.37 -1.77
N PRO A 296 -16.76 -1.61 -3.04
CA PRO A 296 -16.87 -0.60 -4.09
C PRO A 296 -17.72 0.63 -3.78
N VAL A 297 -18.73 0.55 -2.92
CA VAL A 297 -19.60 1.69 -2.58
C VAL A 297 -18.81 2.92 -2.14
N PHE A 298 -17.71 2.71 -1.39
CA PHE A 298 -16.86 3.79 -0.92
C PHE A 298 -16.00 4.43 -2.02
N ASN A 299 -15.99 3.91 -3.26
CA ASN A 299 -15.39 4.69 -4.36
C ASN A 299 -16.26 5.89 -4.77
N PHE A 300 -17.54 5.88 -4.40
CA PHE A 300 -18.53 6.85 -4.87
C PHE A 300 -18.98 7.77 -3.74
N ILE A 301 -19.11 7.23 -2.52
CA ILE A 301 -19.57 8.00 -1.37
C ILE A 301 -18.45 8.27 -0.38
N ASP A 302 -18.45 9.48 0.15
CA ASP A 302 -17.62 9.83 1.29
C ASP A 302 -18.47 9.70 2.55
N PRO A 303 -18.18 8.74 3.46
CA PRO A 303 -18.98 8.58 4.66
C PRO A 303 -18.93 9.78 5.62
N GLY A 304 -17.94 10.67 5.48
CA GLY A 304 -17.77 11.86 6.32
C GLY A 304 -16.77 11.65 7.47
N GLU A 305 -16.25 12.76 7.99
CA GLU A 305 -15.21 12.79 9.04
C GLU A 305 -15.69 12.22 10.38
N ASP A 306 -17.01 12.18 10.57
CA ASP A 306 -17.69 11.65 11.72
C ASP A 306 -18.11 10.16 11.56
N VAL A 307 -17.59 9.44 10.56
CA VAL A 307 -17.61 7.96 10.51
C VAL A 307 -16.19 7.44 10.73
N THR A 308 -16.09 6.41 11.57
CA THR A 308 -14.89 5.56 11.62
C THR A 308 -15.09 4.38 10.67
N LEU A 309 -14.45 4.45 9.49
CA LEU A 309 -14.46 3.37 8.51
C LEU A 309 -13.22 2.51 8.70
N THR A 310 -13.40 1.28 9.18
CA THR A 310 -12.31 0.35 9.47
C THR A 310 -12.29 -0.79 8.44
N GLN A 311 -11.16 -0.96 7.78
CA GLN A 311 -10.86 -2.14 6.99
C GLN A 311 -10.30 -3.23 7.92
N ILE A 312 -11.07 -4.30 8.14
CA ILE A 312 -10.61 -5.45 8.94
C ILE A 312 -9.51 -6.19 8.19
N TRP A 313 -9.67 -6.34 6.87
CA TRP A 313 -8.80 -7.10 5.97
C TRP A 313 -8.67 -8.59 6.33
N HIS A 314 -8.57 -9.46 5.32
CA HIS A 314 -8.53 -10.91 5.52
C HIS A 314 -7.13 -11.51 5.48
N ALA A 315 -6.18 -10.85 4.79
CA ALA A 315 -4.83 -11.39 4.61
C ALA A 315 -3.86 -10.82 5.65
N GLY A 316 -3.00 -11.68 6.21
CA GLY A 316 -1.89 -11.27 7.06
C GLY A 316 -0.78 -10.63 6.24
N VAL A 317 0.25 -11.39 5.89
CA VAL A 317 1.23 -11.00 4.86
C VAL A 317 1.03 -11.84 3.60
N GLY A 318 1.32 -11.28 2.43
CA GLY A 318 1.27 -12.02 1.17
C GLY A 318 2.08 -11.34 0.08
N PHE A 319 2.50 -12.13 -0.91
CA PHE A 319 3.33 -11.60 -2.01
C PHE A 319 2.51 -10.86 -3.05
N LYS A 320 1.24 -11.24 -3.24
CA LYS A 320 0.37 -10.71 -4.29
C LYS A 320 0.20 -9.21 -4.13
N SER A 321 0.51 -8.43 -5.18
CA SER A 321 0.19 -7.01 -5.18
C SER A 321 -1.32 -6.84 -5.05
N VAL A 322 -1.76 -6.03 -4.09
CA VAL A 322 -3.16 -5.64 -3.85
C VAL A 322 -3.27 -4.12 -3.69
N GLY A 323 -4.48 -3.57 -3.81
CA GLY A 323 -4.69 -2.12 -3.69
C GLY A 323 -3.72 -1.31 -4.56
N TYR A 324 -3.08 -0.30 -3.97
CA TYR A 324 -2.14 0.59 -4.64
C TYR A 324 -0.78 -0.02 -4.91
N ALA A 325 -0.42 -1.15 -4.30
CA ALA A 325 0.78 -1.89 -4.72
C ALA A 325 0.66 -2.41 -6.18
N ARG A 326 -0.56 -2.46 -6.75
CA ARG A 326 -0.82 -2.76 -8.17
C ARG A 326 -0.91 -1.52 -9.05
N PHE A 327 -0.54 -0.34 -8.57
CA PHE A 327 -0.79 0.89 -9.31
C PHE A 327 -0.10 0.87 -10.69
N GLY A 328 -0.87 1.15 -11.74
CA GLY A 328 -0.42 1.04 -13.14
C GLY A 328 -0.61 -0.33 -13.81
N LEU A 329 -0.93 -1.38 -13.05
CA LEU A 329 -1.26 -2.72 -13.57
C LEU A 329 -2.77 -2.86 -13.86
N LYS A 330 -3.16 -3.95 -14.54
CA LYS A 330 -4.58 -4.29 -14.73
C LYS A 330 -5.27 -4.43 -13.37
N GLY A 331 -6.37 -3.71 -13.19
CA GLY A 331 -7.10 -3.64 -11.92
C GLY A 331 -6.58 -2.59 -10.94
N SER A 332 -5.64 -1.73 -11.34
CA SER A 332 -5.14 -0.60 -10.55
C SER A 332 -6.29 0.23 -9.95
N PRO A 333 -6.25 0.56 -8.64
CA PRO A 333 -7.17 1.51 -8.04
C PRO A 333 -7.10 2.89 -8.69
N ASP A 334 -8.16 3.66 -8.50
CA ASP A 334 -8.20 5.08 -8.86
C ASP A 334 -7.30 5.89 -7.89
N PRO A 335 -6.39 6.75 -8.38
CA PRO A 335 -5.46 7.50 -7.54
C PRO A 335 -6.10 8.57 -6.66
N TYR A 336 -7.41 8.84 -6.75
CA TYR A 336 -8.07 9.88 -5.97
C TYR A 336 -9.33 9.39 -5.26
N ASN A 337 -10.11 8.55 -5.94
CA ASN A 337 -11.44 8.17 -5.48
C ASN A 337 -11.51 6.74 -4.95
N SER A 338 -10.38 6.04 -4.80
CA SER A 338 -10.38 4.66 -4.27
C SER A 338 -10.99 4.60 -2.87
N ALA A 339 -11.77 3.55 -2.64
CA ALA A 339 -12.26 3.16 -1.32
C ALA A 339 -11.11 3.00 -0.30
N HIS A 340 -9.95 2.49 -0.73
CA HIS A 340 -8.82 2.20 0.16
C HIS A 340 -8.33 3.42 0.93
N ARG A 341 -8.34 4.60 0.29
CA ARG A 341 -7.89 5.85 0.92
C ARG A 341 -8.91 6.47 1.86
N ARG A 342 -10.10 5.88 1.97
CA ARG A 342 -11.16 6.39 2.85
C ARG A 342 -11.15 5.75 4.22
N TYR A 343 -10.34 4.72 4.41
CA TYR A 343 -10.23 4.02 5.68
C TYR A 343 -9.75 5.01 6.74
N THR A 344 -10.46 5.05 7.86
CA THR A 344 -9.98 5.71 9.09
C THR A 344 -8.92 4.84 9.74
N TYR A 345 -9.15 3.52 9.74
CA TYR A 345 -8.21 2.52 10.23
C TYR A 345 -8.18 1.30 9.30
N ALA A 346 -7.07 0.58 9.27
CA ALA A 346 -7.06 -0.80 8.82
C ALA A 346 -6.33 -1.68 9.84
N LEU A 347 -6.78 -2.91 10.05
CA LEU A 347 -6.10 -3.83 10.96
C LEU A 347 -4.91 -4.48 10.24
N VAL A 348 -3.81 -4.66 10.97
CA VAL A 348 -2.63 -5.39 10.51
C VAL A 348 -2.17 -6.37 11.59
N GLY A 349 -1.51 -7.44 11.16
CA GLY A 349 -1.19 -8.56 12.04
C GLY A 349 -0.05 -8.26 13.02
N ASN A 350 0.84 -7.32 12.71
CA ASN A 350 1.95 -6.88 13.57
C ASN A 350 2.45 -5.47 13.17
N GLU A 351 3.40 -4.95 13.94
CA GLU A 351 3.99 -3.62 13.74
C GLU A 351 4.72 -3.49 12.39
N HIS A 352 5.48 -4.50 11.99
CA HIS A 352 6.29 -4.48 10.77
C HIS A 352 5.42 -4.38 9.49
N LEU A 353 4.17 -4.83 9.56
CA LEU A 353 3.24 -4.79 8.43
C LEU A 353 2.65 -3.40 8.16
N ARG A 354 2.79 -2.42 9.06
CA ARG A 354 2.24 -1.06 8.85
C ARG A 354 2.77 -0.42 7.57
N ARG A 355 4.09 -0.46 7.35
CA ARG A 355 4.72 0.12 6.18
C ARG A 355 4.18 -0.49 4.89
N ILE A 356 4.15 -1.83 4.86
CA ILE A 356 3.66 -2.60 3.71
C ILE A 356 2.20 -2.25 3.41
N TYR A 357 1.34 -2.20 4.44
CA TYR A 357 -0.08 -1.93 4.24
C TYR A 357 -0.43 -0.46 4.05
N SER A 358 0.41 0.46 4.54
CA SER A 358 0.34 1.87 4.20
C SER A 358 0.46 2.07 2.68
N GLU A 359 1.42 1.39 2.05
CA GLU A 359 1.58 1.39 0.59
C GLU A 359 0.41 0.72 -0.15
N VAL A 360 -0.13 -0.39 0.40
CA VAL A 360 -1.25 -1.13 -0.20
C VAL A 360 -2.52 -0.29 -0.20
N PHE A 361 -2.87 0.32 0.94
CA PHE A 361 -4.12 1.07 1.05
C PHE A 361 -3.98 2.54 0.68
N GLY A 362 -2.76 3.07 0.65
CA GLY A 362 -2.48 4.48 0.44
C GLY A 362 -2.99 5.33 1.59
N ILE A 363 -2.70 4.90 2.82
CA ILE A 363 -3.03 5.57 4.08
C ILE A 363 -1.81 5.59 4.99
N GLU A 364 -1.74 6.59 5.85
CA GLU A 364 -0.74 6.82 6.89
C GLU A 364 -0.53 5.64 7.85
N GLU A 365 0.72 5.35 8.23
CA GLU A 365 1.10 4.21 9.10
C GLU A 365 0.38 4.20 10.47
N GLU A 366 0.04 5.38 10.99
CA GLU A 366 -0.71 5.58 12.24
C GLU A 366 -2.15 5.06 12.14
N ALA A 367 -2.70 4.95 10.92
CA ALA A 367 -4.02 4.37 10.67
C ALA A 367 -3.99 2.83 10.60
N LEU A 368 -2.82 2.19 10.51
CA LEU A 368 -2.69 0.73 10.39
C LEU A 368 -2.57 0.09 11.77
N LEU A 369 -3.65 -0.34 12.41
CA LEU A 369 -3.63 -0.82 13.79
C LEU A 369 -3.04 -2.24 13.91
N ALA A 370 -1.92 -2.39 14.62
CA ALA A 370 -1.24 -3.67 14.84
C ALA A 370 -1.91 -4.50 15.94
N THR A 371 -3.10 -5.00 15.64
CA THR A 371 -3.93 -5.76 16.59
C THR A 371 -3.55 -7.24 16.65
N GLY A 372 -3.00 -7.79 15.56
CA GLY A 372 -3.16 -9.21 15.22
C GLY A 372 -4.40 -9.41 14.37
N MET A 373 -4.49 -10.54 13.67
CA MET A 373 -5.69 -10.89 12.90
C MET A 373 -6.77 -11.51 13.81
N PRO A 374 -8.00 -10.96 13.88
CA PRO A 374 -9.07 -11.48 14.74
C PRO A 374 -9.34 -12.99 14.62
N ARG A 375 -9.28 -13.56 13.42
CA ARG A 375 -9.50 -15.01 13.18
C ARG A 375 -8.44 -15.90 13.81
N LEU A 376 -7.28 -15.34 14.18
CA LEU A 376 -6.17 -16.08 14.76
C LEU A 376 -6.19 -16.06 16.29
N ASP A 377 -7.14 -15.36 16.94
CA ASP A 377 -7.24 -15.26 18.41
C ASP A 377 -7.27 -16.62 19.11
N HIS A 378 -7.95 -17.61 18.51
CA HIS A 378 -8.08 -18.97 19.05
C HIS A 378 -7.35 -20.03 18.22
N PHE A 379 -6.53 -19.62 17.24
CA PHE A 379 -5.83 -20.56 16.37
C PHE A 379 -4.83 -21.44 17.13
N LEU A 380 -4.27 -20.91 18.23
CA LEU A 380 -3.32 -21.61 19.11
C LEU A 380 -3.99 -22.10 20.42
N ASP A 381 -5.31 -22.22 20.46
CA ASP A 381 -6.02 -22.82 21.60
C ASP A 381 -5.68 -24.32 21.67
N GLU A 382 -5.10 -24.75 22.80
CA GLU A 382 -4.65 -26.14 23.02
C GLU A 382 -5.77 -27.15 22.86
N LYS A 383 -7.01 -26.80 23.20
CA LYS A 383 -8.16 -27.68 23.06
C LYS A 383 -8.50 -27.88 21.58
N VAL A 384 -8.55 -26.78 20.82
CA VAL A 384 -8.84 -26.81 19.38
C VAL A 384 -7.75 -27.55 18.62
N GLU A 385 -6.48 -27.29 18.95
CA GLU A 385 -5.34 -28.01 18.39
C GLU A 385 -5.47 -29.52 18.63
N LYS A 386 -5.77 -29.93 19.87
CA LYS A 386 -5.94 -31.34 20.22
C LYS A 386 -7.08 -31.98 19.43
N GLU A 387 -8.25 -31.35 19.40
CA GLU A 387 -9.42 -31.83 18.66
C GLU A 387 -9.13 -32.03 17.17
N TYR A 388 -8.48 -31.05 16.52
CA TYR A 388 -8.13 -31.17 15.10
C TYR A 388 -7.07 -32.23 14.83
N ARG A 389 -6.08 -32.39 15.71
CA ARG A 389 -5.08 -33.46 15.59
C ARG A 389 -5.71 -34.85 15.72
N GLU A 390 -6.60 -35.03 16.69
CA GLU A 390 -7.30 -36.31 16.91
C GLU A 390 -8.20 -36.64 15.71
N GLU A 391 -9.00 -35.67 15.24
CA GLU A 391 -9.86 -35.85 14.05
C GLU A 391 -9.05 -36.27 12.82
N MET A 392 -7.93 -35.59 12.56
CA MET A 392 -7.10 -35.89 11.40
C MET A 392 -6.35 -37.21 11.55
N ALA A 393 -5.89 -37.57 12.74
CA ALA A 393 -5.24 -38.86 13.01
C ALA A 393 -6.22 -40.04 12.87
N ASP A 394 -7.46 -39.89 13.31
CA ASP A 394 -8.51 -40.90 13.16
C ASP A 394 -8.86 -41.11 11.68
N LYS A 395 -8.98 -40.03 10.92
CA LYS A 395 -9.31 -40.07 9.49
C LYS A 395 -8.14 -40.54 8.63
N PHE A 396 -6.92 -40.18 9.01
CA PHE A 396 -5.70 -40.46 8.26
C PHE A 396 -4.61 -41.06 9.17
N PRO A 397 -4.73 -42.34 9.60
CA PRO A 397 -3.77 -42.94 10.55
C PRO A 397 -2.31 -42.97 10.07
N TRP A 398 -2.07 -42.81 8.76
CA TRP A 398 -0.73 -42.69 8.20
C TRP A 398 -0.04 -41.37 8.56
N SER A 399 -0.79 -40.31 8.90
CA SER A 399 -0.22 -38.99 9.21
C SER A 399 0.59 -38.96 10.50
N ALA A 400 0.47 -40.00 11.34
CA ALA A 400 1.24 -40.15 12.57
C ALA A 400 2.47 -41.07 12.40
N LYS A 401 2.67 -41.69 11.23
CA LYS A 401 3.71 -42.71 11.03
C LYS A 401 5.07 -42.17 10.62
N GLY A 402 5.10 -41.00 9.98
CA GLY A 402 6.28 -40.42 9.38
C GLY A 402 6.08 -38.94 9.12
N ARG A 403 7.02 -38.32 8.39
CA ARG A 403 6.99 -36.88 8.13
C ARG A 403 5.85 -36.50 7.18
N VAL A 404 5.02 -35.53 7.50
CA VAL A 404 3.94 -35.06 6.63
C VAL A 404 4.31 -33.73 5.97
N ILE A 405 4.26 -33.70 4.64
CA ILE A 405 4.42 -32.49 3.84
C ILE A 405 3.08 -32.14 3.22
N VAL A 406 2.57 -30.93 3.50
CA VAL A 406 1.38 -30.40 2.85
C VAL A 406 1.79 -29.41 1.77
N PHE A 407 1.39 -29.67 0.53
CA PHE A 407 1.61 -28.85 -0.64
C PHE A 407 0.35 -28.06 -0.98
N ALA A 408 0.35 -26.77 -0.68
CA ALA A 408 -0.81 -25.88 -0.81
C ALA A 408 -0.50 -24.65 -1.69
N PRO A 409 -0.36 -24.82 -3.01
CA PRO A 409 0.00 -23.75 -3.92
C PRO A 409 -1.21 -22.86 -4.29
N THR A 410 -0.91 -21.72 -4.91
CA THR A 410 -1.88 -20.79 -5.46
C THR A 410 -2.37 -21.26 -6.83
N PHE A 411 -3.65 -21.07 -7.14
CA PHE A 411 -4.13 -21.29 -8.50
C PHE A 411 -3.52 -20.28 -9.51
N ARG A 412 -3.28 -20.72 -10.74
CA ARG A 412 -2.97 -19.91 -11.91
C ARG A 412 -4.22 -19.58 -12.70
N GLY A 413 -4.17 -18.52 -13.49
CA GLY A 413 -5.31 -18.01 -14.25
C GLY A 413 -5.79 -16.62 -13.81
N THR A 414 -6.81 -16.11 -14.49
CA THR A 414 -7.29 -14.72 -14.30
C THR A 414 -8.38 -14.59 -13.25
N GLY A 415 -8.99 -15.70 -12.82
CA GLY A 415 -9.98 -15.76 -11.75
C GLY A 415 -10.54 -17.17 -11.58
N GLN A 416 -11.60 -17.29 -10.77
CA GLN A 416 -12.20 -18.58 -10.36
C GLN A 416 -12.52 -19.51 -11.54
N ARG A 417 -13.01 -18.97 -12.66
CA ARG A 417 -13.42 -19.75 -13.84
C ARG A 417 -12.26 -20.30 -14.67
N THR A 418 -11.08 -19.72 -14.54
CA THR A 418 -9.87 -20.07 -15.30
C THR A 418 -8.78 -20.59 -14.38
N ALA A 419 -9.14 -20.98 -13.15
CA ALA A 419 -8.21 -21.46 -12.14
C ALA A 419 -7.68 -22.85 -12.50
N TYR A 420 -6.35 -23.00 -12.52
CA TYR A 420 -5.65 -24.27 -12.74
C TYR A 420 -4.33 -24.31 -11.98
N TYR A 421 -3.63 -25.45 -11.98
CA TYR A 421 -2.25 -25.57 -11.53
C TYR A 421 -1.42 -26.35 -12.56
N PRO A 422 -0.20 -25.93 -12.89
CA PRO A 422 0.68 -26.64 -13.83
C PRO A 422 1.38 -27.80 -13.12
N TYR A 423 0.77 -28.99 -13.14
CA TYR A 423 1.35 -30.18 -12.50
C TYR A 423 2.60 -30.72 -13.22
N ASP A 424 2.85 -30.31 -14.46
CA ASP A 424 3.99 -30.78 -15.27
C ASP A 424 5.36 -30.38 -14.68
N GLU A 425 5.38 -29.44 -13.74
CA GLU A 425 6.58 -29.04 -12.98
C GLU A 425 6.94 -30.05 -11.86
N ILE A 426 6.09 -31.05 -11.62
CA ILE A 426 6.26 -32.06 -10.56
C ILE A 426 6.44 -33.43 -11.20
N ASP A 427 7.65 -33.97 -11.11
CA ASP A 427 7.95 -35.36 -11.48
C ASP A 427 7.51 -36.28 -10.32
N MET A 428 6.35 -36.92 -10.51
CA MET A 428 5.73 -37.79 -9.50
C MET A 428 6.58 -39.00 -9.13
N ASP A 429 7.32 -39.59 -10.07
CA ASP A 429 8.22 -40.72 -9.79
C ASP A 429 9.35 -40.32 -8.84
N ARG A 430 9.98 -39.17 -9.13
CA ARG A 430 11.06 -38.64 -8.29
C ARG A 430 10.54 -38.17 -6.93
N LEU A 431 9.34 -37.58 -6.89
CA LEU A 431 8.68 -37.19 -5.65
C LEU A 431 8.38 -38.42 -4.79
N TYR A 432 7.82 -39.47 -5.37
CA TYR A 432 7.51 -40.73 -4.69
C TYR A 432 8.76 -41.40 -4.15
N ARG A 433 9.83 -41.51 -4.95
CA ARG A 433 11.13 -42.04 -4.49
C ARG A 433 11.66 -41.26 -3.28
N MET A 434 11.63 -39.92 -3.33
CA MET A 434 12.00 -39.08 -2.18
C MET A 434 11.13 -39.38 -0.95
N CYS A 435 9.83 -39.55 -1.14
CA CYS A 435 8.90 -39.87 -0.06
C CYS A 435 9.24 -41.21 0.62
N VAL A 436 9.56 -42.24 -0.17
CA VAL A 436 9.99 -43.55 0.35
C VAL A 436 11.34 -43.45 1.06
N GLU A 437 12.33 -42.81 0.43
CA GLU A 437 13.69 -42.64 0.97
C GLU A 437 13.71 -41.95 2.33
N THR A 438 12.78 -41.01 2.56
CA THR A 438 12.78 -40.12 3.73
C THR A 438 11.61 -40.36 4.69
N ASP A 439 10.91 -41.49 4.53
CA ASP A 439 9.70 -41.85 5.28
C ASP A 439 8.69 -40.69 5.40
N THR A 440 8.31 -40.15 4.25
CA THR A 440 7.50 -38.96 4.11
C THR A 440 6.16 -39.27 3.44
N TYR A 441 5.11 -38.60 3.88
CA TYR A 441 3.80 -38.57 3.24
C TYR A 441 3.58 -37.18 2.65
N PHE A 442 3.24 -37.13 1.36
CA PHE A 442 3.06 -35.89 0.62
C PHE A 442 1.57 -35.68 0.30
N VAL A 443 1.05 -34.53 0.68
CA VAL A 443 -0.38 -34.19 0.55
C VAL A 443 -0.54 -33.02 -0.39
N PHE A 444 -1.30 -33.19 -1.46
CA PHE A 444 -1.81 -32.09 -2.26
C PHE A 444 -3.05 -31.48 -1.61
N GLU A 445 -3.04 -30.17 -1.35
CA GLU A 445 -4.20 -29.37 -0.98
C GLU A 445 -4.37 -28.27 -2.03
N MET A 446 -5.19 -28.56 -3.04
CA MET A 446 -5.44 -27.68 -4.17
C MET A 446 -6.69 -26.86 -3.92
N HIS A 447 -6.54 -25.54 -3.98
CA HIS A 447 -7.66 -24.60 -3.83
C HIS A 447 -8.90 -25.05 -4.63
N HIS A 448 -10.08 -25.04 -4.00
CA HIS A 448 -11.38 -25.47 -4.56
C HIS A 448 -11.82 -24.86 -5.92
N PHE A 449 -11.11 -23.84 -6.44
CA PHE A 449 -11.35 -23.33 -7.79
C PHE A 449 -10.65 -24.16 -8.87
N ILE A 450 -9.63 -24.92 -8.49
CA ILE A 450 -8.88 -25.82 -9.38
C ILE A 450 -9.73 -27.06 -9.61
N ARG A 451 -10.24 -27.19 -10.84
CA ARG A 451 -11.12 -28.32 -11.22
C ARG A 451 -10.35 -29.59 -11.56
N LYS A 452 -9.16 -29.44 -12.13
CA LYS A 452 -8.28 -30.57 -12.47
C LYS A 452 -7.47 -30.94 -11.22
N ARG A 453 -7.83 -32.04 -10.58
CA ARG A 453 -7.07 -32.64 -9.46
C ARG A 453 -5.71 -33.17 -9.95
N PRO A 454 -4.73 -33.34 -9.05
CA PRO A 454 -3.48 -34.05 -9.38
C PRO A 454 -3.80 -35.49 -9.83
N ASP A 455 -3.03 -35.98 -10.79
CA ASP A 455 -3.13 -37.36 -11.25
C ASP A 455 -2.18 -38.23 -10.43
N ILE A 456 -2.73 -39.04 -9.51
CA ILE A 456 -1.98 -39.88 -8.59
C ILE A 456 -2.26 -41.34 -8.95
N SER A 457 -1.28 -41.99 -9.58
CA SER A 457 -1.32 -43.42 -9.90
C SER A 457 -1.44 -44.26 -8.62
N ALA A 458 -2.05 -45.44 -8.73
CA ALA A 458 -2.22 -46.36 -7.60
C ALA A 458 -0.88 -46.80 -6.97
N GLU A 459 0.21 -46.74 -7.73
CA GLU A 459 1.56 -47.08 -7.26
C GLU A 459 2.15 -46.07 -6.27
N TYR A 460 1.61 -44.84 -6.21
CA TYR A 460 2.07 -43.80 -5.28
C TYR A 460 1.16 -43.64 -4.06
N ALA A 461 0.01 -44.32 -4.05
CA ALA A 461 -1.11 -44.06 -3.14
C ALA A 461 -0.85 -44.43 -1.66
N ASP A 462 0.29 -45.05 -1.35
CA ASP A 462 0.74 -45.30 0.02
C ASP A 462 1.53 -44.11 0.61
N ARG A 463 2.03 -43.19 -0.23
CA ARG A 463 2.83 -42.02 0.18
C ARG A 463 2.27 -40.68 -0.27
N ILE A 464 1.56 -40.61 -1.39
CA ILE A 464 1.08 -39.36 -2.00
C ILE A 464 -0.45 -39.35 -2.01
N PHE A 465 -1.04 -38.27 -1.50
CA PHE A 465 -2.49 -38.13 -1.34
C PHE A 465 -3.00 -36.80 -1.90
N ASP A 466 -4.24 -36.80 -2.40
CA ASP A 466 -5.01 -35.58 -2.66
C ASP A 466 -6.04 -35.38 -1.54
N LEU A 467 -5.80 -34.38 -0.68
CA LEU A 467 -6.70 -33.99 0.41
C LEU A 467 -7.28 -32.59 0.18
N SER A 468 -7.42 -32.18 -1.08
CA SER A 468 -7.95 -30.87 -1.45
C SER A 468 -9.43 -30.62 -1.10
N ASP A 469 -10.13 -31.63 -0.57
CA ASP A 469 -11.49 -31.52 -0.05
C ASP A 469 -11.52 -31.36 1.49
N GLU A 470 -10.36 -31.46 2.15
CA GLU A 470 -10.20 -31.24 3.58
C GLU A 470 -9.96 -29.77 3.90
N SER A 471 -10.12 -29.41 5.18
CA SER A 471 -9.77 -28.07 5.66
C SER A 471 -8.24 -27.91 5.71
N LEU A 472 -7.70 -26.95 4.95
CA LEU A 472 -6.29 -26.56 5.00
C LEU A 472 -5.83 -26.24 6.44
N THR A 473 -6.68 -25.55 7.21
CA THR A 473 -6.42 -25.24 8.62
C THR A 473 -6.23 -26.50 9.47
N LYS A 474 -7.03 -27.56 9.24
CA LYS A 474 -6.85 -28.84 9.96
C LYS A 474 -5.59 -29.57 9.50
N LEU A 475 -5.31 -29.55 8.20
CA LEU A 475 -4.10 -30.13 7.62
C LEU A 475 -2.82 -29.51 8.21
N PHE A 476 -2.83 -28.22 8.55
CA PHE A 476 -1.69 -27.57 9.22
C PHE A 476 -1.27 -28.25 10.52
N PHE A 477 -2.21 -28.79 11.30
CA PHE A 477 -1.88 -29.41 12.58
C PHE A 477 -1.13 -30.73 12.40
N ILE A 478 -1.42 -31.49 11.34
CA ILE A 478 -0.70 -32.74 11.04
C ILE A 478 0.55 -32.53 10.16
N ALA A 479 0.65 -31.41 9.44
CA ALA A 479 1.81 -31.12 8.59
C ALA A 479 3.06 -30.85 9.45
N ASP A 480 4.19 -31.43 9.08
CA ASP A 480 5.51 -31.05 9.62
C ASP A 480 6.12 -29.92 8.81
N VAL A 481 5.87 -29.91 7.49
CA VAL A 481 6.36 -28.89 6.56
C VAL A 481 5.21 -28.43 5.67
N LEU A 482 5.05 -27.11 5.54
CA LEU A 482 4.19 -26.54 4.53
C LEU A 482 5.04 -26.20 3.29
N VAL A 483 4.67 -26.76 2.14
CA VAL A 483 5.17 -26.31 0.85
C VAL A 483 4.10 -25.45 0.20
N THR A 484 4.47 -24.25 -0.25
CA THR A 484 3.55 -23.32 -0.89
C THR A 484 4.27 -22.47 -1.94
N ASP A 485 3.60 -21.47 -2.51
CA ASP A 485 4.17 -20.53 -3.47
C ASP A 485 3.86 -19.08 -3.07
N TYR A 486 2.87 -18.43 -3.70
CA TYR A 486 2.42 -17.08 -3.42
C TYR A 486 1.18 -17.02 -2.52
N SER A 487 0.81 -18.14 -1.90
CA SER A 487 -0.37 -18.22 -1.04
C SER A 487 -0.06 -17.62 0.32
N SER A 488 -0.95 -16.78 0.86
CA SER A 488 -0.76 -16.22 2.21
C SER A 488 -1.03 -17.23 3.33
N CYS A 489 -1.35 -18.49 3.00
CA CYS A 489 -1.63 -19.55 3.96
C CYS A 489 -0.42 -19.85 4.89
N PHE A 490 0.81 -19.57 4.42
CA PHE A 490 2.01 -19.69 5.27
C PHE A 490 1.95 -18.79 6.50
N TYR A 491 1.26 -17.65 6.41
CA TYR A 491 1.21 -16.68 7.51
C TYR A 491 0.58 -17.29 8.77
N ASP A 492 -0.47 -18.08 8.58
CA ASP A 492 -1.18 -18.76 9.66
C ASP A 492 -0.36 -19.95 10.14
N TYR A 493 0.20 -20.72 9.22
CA TYR A 493 1.01 -21.89 9.52
C TYR A 493 2.25 -21.56 10.37
N LEU A 494 2.87 -20.40 10.14
CA LEU A 494 4.03 -19.95 10.91
C LEU A 494 3.73 -19.74 12.40
N LEU A 495 2.45 -19.56 12.80
CA LEU A 495 2.08 -19.52 14.22
C LEU A 495 2.35 -20.86 14.93
N LEU A 496 2.33 -21.97 14.19
CA LEU A 496 2.68 -23.30 14.72
C LEU A 496 4.20 -23.48 14.92
N LYS A 497 5.01 -22.47 14.54
CA LYS A 497 6.48 -22.50 14.59
C LYS A 497 7.09 -23.66 13.79
N LYS A 498 6.46 -23.98 12.66
CA LYS A 498 6.88 -25.03 11.75
C LYS A 498 7.44 -24.45 10.44
N PRO A 499 8.36 -25.15 9.76
CA PRO A 499 9.05 -24.62 8.58
C PRO A 499 8.15 -24.55 7.34
N VAL A 500 8.45 -23.57 6.49
CA VAL A 500 7.79 -23.37 5.20
C VAL A 500 8.83 -23.46 4.08
N VAL A 501 8.48 -24.12 2.98
CA VAL A 501 9.26 -24.17 1.74
C VAL A 501 8.44 -23.55 0.61
N PHE A 502 9.08 -22.72 -0.21
CA PHE A 502 8.46 -22.02 -1.33
C PHE A 502 8.90 -22.65 -2.65
N PHE A 503 8.00 -23.34 -3.35
CA PHE A 503 8.28 -23.88 -4.68
C PHE A 503 7.70 -22.96 -5.76
N VAL A 504 8.56 -22.27 -6.50
CA VAL A 504 8.18 -21.15 -7.38
C VAL A 504 8.82 -21.24 -8.77
N PRO A 505 8.59 -22.34 -9.53
CA PRO A 505 9.20 -22.53 -10.84
C PRO A 505 8.83 -21.43 -11.85
N ASP A 506 7.71 -20.74 -11.62
CA ASP A 506 7.22 -19.65 -12.46
C ASP A 506 7.44 -18.24 -11.87
N LYS A 507 8.39 -18.07 -10.93
CA LYS A 507 8.70 -16.80 -10.22
C LYS A 507 8.71 -15.57 -11.12
N THR A 508 9.46 -15.64 -12.22
CA THR A 508 9.59 -14.53 -13.18
C THR A 508 8.26 -14.21 -13.85
N ALA A 509 7.59 -15.23 -14.40
CA ALA A 509 6.32 -15.05 -15.12
C ALA A 509 5.20 -14.56 -14.18
N TYR A 510 5.11 -15.14 -12.99
CA TYR A 510 4.11 -14.76 -11.99
C TYR A 510 4.29 -13.31 -11.54
N SER A 511 5.53 -12.90 -11.24
CA SER A 511 5.85 -11.53 -10.83
C SER A 511 5.50 -10.50 -11.91
N LEU A 512 5.73 -10.82 -13.19
CA LEU A 512 5.40 -9.94 -14.32
C LEU A 512 3.89 -9.83 -14.57
N ILE A 513 3.16 -10.95 -14.52
CA ILE A 513 1.74 -11.01 -14.90
C ILE A 513 0.83 -10.61 -13.75
N ARG A 514 1.07 -11.17 -12.56
CA ARG A 514 0.20 -10.98 -11.38
C ARG A 514 0.66 -9.81 -10.55
N GLY A 515 1.94 -9.46 -10.57
CA GLY A 515 2.52 -8.44 -9.70
C GLY A 515 2.73 -8.97 -8.28
N VAL A 516 3.93 -8.73 -7.75
CA VAL A 516 4.25 -8.96 -6.34
C VAL A 516 4.64 -7.63 -5.68
N GLN A 517 4.18 -7.40 -4.45
CA GLN A 517 4.47 -6.14 -3.74
C GLN A 517 5.95 -6.03 -3.35
N ARG A 518 6.54 -7.16 -2.98
CA ARG A 518 7.95 -7.40 -2.69
C ARG A 518 8.33 -8.72 -3.35
N SER A 519 9.58 -8.92 -3.73
CA SER A 519 9.97 -10.23 -4.29
C SER A 519 9.85 -11.29 -3.22
N ILE A 520 9.59 -12.52 -3.67
CA ILE A 520 9.56 -13.67 -2.78
C ILE A 520 10.94 -13.88 -2.14
N ASP A 521 12.03 -13.65 -2.88
CA ASP A 521 13.39 -13.74 -2.35
C ASP A 521 13.67 -12.74 -1.21
N GLU A 522 13.00 -11.58 -1.21
CA GLU A 522 13.15 -10.56 -0.17
C GLU A 522 12.33 -10.88 1.10
N MET A 523 11.19 -11.56 0.96
CA MET A 523 10.15 -11.63 2.01
C MET A 523 9.79 -13.05 2.45
N ALA A 524 10.23 -14.08 1.73
CA ALA A 524 9.89 -15.47 2.02
C ALA A 524 10.38 -15.86 3.42
N PRO A 525 9.47 -16.25 4.33
CA PRO A 525 9.84 -16.75 5.65
C PRO A 525 10.27 -18.23 5.63
N GLY A 526 11.03 -18.63 4.60
CA GLY A 526 11.38 -20.03 4.33
C GLY A 526 12.30 -20.16 3.11
N VAL A 527 12.73 -21.40 2.82
CA VAL A 527 13.62 -21.67 1.67
C VAL A 527 12.84 -21.52 0.37
N VAL A 528 13.41 -20.80 -0.59
CA VAL A 528 12.84 -20.62 -1.94
C VAL A 528 13.54 -21.58 -2.90
N CYS A 529 12.76 -22.36 -3.63
CA CYS A 529 13.20 -23.31 -4.64
C CYS A 529 12.62 -22.89 -5.99
N ASP A 530 13.50 -22.60 -6.94
CA ASP A 530 13.14 -22.19 -8.30
C ASP A 530 13.05 -23.40 -9.25
N THR A 531 13.67 -24.52 -8.88
CA THR A 531 13.65 -25.75 -9.68
C THR A 531 13.16 -26.95 -8.88
N PHE A 532 12.67 -27.97 -9.57
CA PHE A 532 12.24 -29.21 -8.93
C PHE A 532 13.41 -29.99 -8.30
N ASP A 533 14.62 -29.82 -8.82
CA ASP A 533 15.84 -30.42 -8.26
C ASP A 533 16.18 -29.81 -6.90
N GLU A 534 16.20 -28.48 -6.82
CA GLU A 534 16.36 -27.75 -5.55
C GLU A 534 15.24 -28.12 -4.56
N PHE A 535 14.01 -28.19 -5.05
CA PHE A 535 12.85 -28.56 -4.23
C PHE A 535 13.04 -29.94 -3.58
N LEU A 536 13.41 -30.96 -4.35
CA LEU A 536 13.65 -32.29 -3.80
C LEU A 536 14.88 -32.34 -2.87
N ASP A 537 15.96 -31.63 -3.20
CA ASP A 537 17.16 -31.59 -2.37
C ASP A 537 16.86 -30.96 -1.01
N VAL A 538 16.19 -29.80 -0.99
CA VAL A 538 15.77 -29.10 0.23
C VAL A 538 14.85 -29.98 1.08
N LEU A 539 13.93 -30.73 0.45
CA LEU A 539 13.06 -31.66 1.17
C LEU A 539 13.82 -32.87 1.74
N ARG A 540 14.84 -33.39 1.04
CA ARG A 540 15.69 -34.49 1.52
C ARG A 540 16.60 -34.07 2.67
N THR A 541 17.34 -32.98 2.48
CA THR A 541 18.38 -32.49 3.41
C THR A 541 17.81 -31.72 4.59
N ARG A 542 16.54 -31.31 4.51
CA ARG A 542 15.85 -30.50 5.52
C ARG A 542 16.50 -29.15 5.79
N HIS A 543 17.15 -28.57 4.77
CA HIS A 543 17.82 -27.28 4.89
C HIS A 543 16.92 -26.16 5.44
N TYR A 544 15.61 -26.27 5.21
CA TYR A 544 14.59 -25.37 5.76
C TYR A 544 14.52 -25.30 7.29
N GLU A 545 14.99 -26.30 8.04
CA GLU A 545 14.96 -26.30 9.51
C GLU A 545 15.84 -25.20 10.11
N THR A 546 16.82 -24.72 9.34
CA THR A 546 17.76 -23.67 9.76
C THR A 546 17.27 -22.25 9.46
N VAL A 547 16.18 -22.10 8.71
CA VAL A 547 15.66 -20.80 8.29
C VAL A 547 14.67 -20.28 9.31
N SER A 548 14.98 -19.13 9.90
CA SER A 548 14.05 -18.43 10.80
C SER A 548 13.20 -17.42 10.01
N PRO A 549 11.87 -17.41 10.21
CA PRO A 549 11.00 -16.46 9.53
C PRO A 549 11.26 -15.03 10.03
N HIS A 550 11.22 -14.06 9.12
CA HIS A 550 11.32 -12.65 9.51
C HIS A 550 10.12 -12.25 10.39
N PRO A 551 10.30 -11.39 11.42
CA PRO A 551 9.22 -11.00 12.34
C PRO A 551 7.96 -10.42 11.67
N SER A 552 8.09 -9.81 10.48
CA SER A 552 6.95 -9.32 9.70
C SER A 552 5.99 -10.42 9.25
N SER A 553 6.46 -11.66 9.16
CA SER A 553 5.66 -12.83 8.75
C SER A 553 4.98 -13.54 9.91
N ILE A 554 5.17 -13.08 11.15
CA ILE A 554 4.57 -13.67 12.35
C ILE A 554 3.46 -12.75 12.86
N ASP A 555 2.24 -13.26 12.95
CA ASP A 555 1.12 -12.51 13.54
C ASP A 555 1.32 -12.31 15.04
N ARG A 556 0.78 -11.20 15.56
CA ARG A 556 0.76 -10.89 16.99
C ARG A 556 0.00 -11.93 17.82
N ALA A 557 -0.86 -12.75 17.21
CA ALA A 557 -1.46 -13.93 17.83
C ALA A 557 -0.41 -14.90 18.40
N ALA A 558 0.85 -14.87 17.95
CA ALA A 558 1.96 -15.60 18.56
C ALA A 558 2.20 -15.26 20.05
N GLU A 559 1.73 -14.11 20.51
CA GLU A 559 1.73 -13.74 21.94
C GLU A 559 0.75 -14.60 22.78
N ARG A 560 -0.11 -15.40 22.16
CA ARG A 560 -1.13 -16.25 22.80
C ARG A 560 -2.05 -15.49 23.75
N SER A 561 -2.30 -14.22 23.46
CA SER A 561 -3.17 -13.37 24.28
C SER A 561 -4.66 -13.58 23.96
N GLY A 562 -5.00 -13.95 22.73
CA GLY A 562 -6.39 -14.02 22.25
C GLY A 562 -7.09 -12.65 22.27
N LEU A 563 -6.32 -11.57 22.12
CA LEU A 563 -6.79 -10.20 22.29
C LEU A 563 -6.83 -9.38 20.99
N ALA A 564 -6.65 -9.94 19.80
CA ALA A 564 -6.69 -9.17 18.55
C ALA A 564 -8.03 -8.45 18.37
N SER A 565 -9.13 -9.17 18.56
CA SER A 565 -10.48 -8.60 18.53
C SER A 565 -10.67 -7.55 19.63
N ASP A 566 -10.18 -7.81 20.84
CA ASP A 566 -10.28 -6.87 21.97
C ASP A 566 -9.48 -5.59 21.76
N ARG A 567 -8.27 -5.70 21.23
CA ARG A 567 -7.42 -4.56 20.84
C ARG A 567 -8.13 -3.70 19.81
N ALA A 568 -8.71 -4.30 18.77
CA ALA A 568 -9.46 -3.58 17.77
C ALA A 568 -10.66 -2.83 18.39
N ILE A 569 -11.47 -3.52 19.20
CA ILE A 569 -12.64 -2.92 19.87
C ILE A 569 -12.22 -1.78 20.80
N ASP A 570 -11.23 -2.01 21.66
CA ASP A 570 -10.79 -1.04 22.66
C ASP A 570 -10.18 0.20 22.02
N THR A 571 -9.38 0.04 20.97
CA THR A 571 -8.75 1.15 20.26
C THR A 571 -9.70 1.93 19.35
N ILE A 572 -10.66 1.27 18.69
CA ILE A 572 -11.54 1.89 17.69
C ILE A 572 -12.83 2.42 18.33
N ILE A 573 -13.50 1.60 19.14
CA ILE A 573 -14.82 1.92 19.70
C ILE A 573 -14.66 2.73 20.99
N TYR A 574 -13.84 2.25 21.92
CA TYR A 574 -13.66 2.89 23.23
C TYR A 574 -12.55 3.94 23.25
N GLY A 575 -11.76 4.06 22.18
CA GLY A 575 -10.70 5.06 22.07
C GLY A 575 -9.57 4.90 23.09
N LYS A 576 -9.38 3.69 23.63
CA LYS A 576 -8.31 3.40 24.58
C LYS A 576 -6.95 3.36 23.87
N ASP A 577 -5.93 3.83 24.56
CA ASP A 577 -4.55 3.61 24.16
C ASP A 577 -4.13 2.19 24.55
N VAL A 578 -4.05 1.31 23.55
CA VAL A 578 -3.70 -0.10 23.75
C VAL A 578 -2.24 -0.30 23.34
N PRO A 579 -1.36 -0.79 24.23
CA PRO A 579 0.07 -0.88 23.97
C PRO A 579 0.41 -1.59 22.65
N GLY A 580 1.22 -0.92 21.82
CA GLY A 580 1.69 -1.43 20.53
C GLY A 580 0.63 -1.50 19.43
N VAL A 581 -0.62 -1.06 19.66
CA VAL A 581 -1.68 -1.12 18.63
C VAL A 581 -1.64 0.10 17.70
N ARG A 582 -1.40 1.30 18.23
CA ARG A 582 -1.19 2.51 17.42
C ARG A 582 0.30 2.86 17.38
N LYS A 583 0.79 3.24 16.21
CA LYS A 583 2.10 3.87 16.08
C LYS A 583 2.04 5.24 16.75
N GLN A 584 2.96 5.53 17.67
CA GLN A 584 3.06 6.88 18.23
C GLN A 584 3.60 7.82 17.16
N ALA A 585 2.97 8.98 17.00
CA ALA A 585 3.45 9.99 16.06
C ALA A 585 4.86 10.43 16.47
N SER A 586 5.84 10.29 15.58
CA SER A 586 7.19 10.83 15.79
C SER A 586 7.08 12.35 15.96
N GLY A 587 7.54 12.87 17.10
CA GLY A 587 7.23 14.21 17.61
C GLY A 587 7.25 15.35 16.58
N LYS A 588 6.05 15.81 16.19
CA LYS A 588 5.62 17.21 16.17
C LYS A 588 4.19 17.23 16.69
N GLY A 589 3.98 17.91 17.82
CA GLY A 589 2.71 17.93 18.53
C GLY A 589 1.54 18.32 17.62
N GLY A 590 0.58 17.40 17.52
CA GLY A 590 -0.69 17.58 16.83
C GLY A 590 -1.38 16.23 16.81
N ALA A 591 -2.59 16.16 17.36
CA ALA A 591 -3.48 15.03 17.13
C ALA A 591 -3.49 14.68 15.63
N VAL A 592 -3.60 13.38 15.30
CA VAL A 592 -3.85 12.91 13.93
C VAL A 592 -4.77 13.91 13.25
N PRO A 593 -4.38 14.54 12.11
CA PRO A 593 -5.30 15.40 11.40
C PRO A 593 -6.48 14.51 11.00
N VAL A 594 -7.58 14.66 11.74
CA VAL A 594 -8.86 14.12 11.35
C VAL A 594 -9.15 14.75 10.01
N ARG A 595 -8.98 13.94 8.97
CA ARG A 595 -9.61 14.03 7.66
C ARG A 595 -9.95 15.47 7.26
N GLN A 596 -8.99 16.34 6.93
CA GLN A 596 -9.33 17.63 6.33
C GLN A 596 -9.85 17.38 4.92
N SER A 597 -11.17 17.49 4.73
CA SER A 597 -11.74 17.55 3.39
C SER A 597 -11.41 18.90 2.74
N ASP A 598 -10.89 18.85 1.50
CA ASP A 598 -10.61 19.97 0.56
C ASP A 598 -11.81 20.96 0.37
N LYS A 599 -12.96 20.70 0.99
CA LYS A 599 -14.15 21.54 0.98
C LYS A 599 -14.07 22.70 1.96
N SER A 600 -13.43 22.56 3.13
CA SER A 600 -13.28 23.68 4.08
C SER A 600 -12.33 24.73 3.51
N ALA A 601 -11.17 24.32 2.98
CA ALA A 601 -10.19 25.20 2.36
C ALA A 601 -10.73 25.92 1.11
N LYS A 602 -11.61 25.28 0.32
CA LYS A 602 -12.33 25.95 -0.78
C LYS A 602 -13.42 26.89 -0.30
N SER A 603 -14.14 26.57 0.77
CA SER A 603 -15.15 27.46 1.34
C SER A 603 -14.51 28.68 2.00
N GLU A 604 -13.37 28.52 2.67
CA GLU A 604 -12.60 29.59 3.30
C GLU A 604 -11.89 30.45 2.25
N ARG A 605 -11.28 29.87 1.21
CA ARG A 605 -10.71 30.66 0.10
C ARG A 605 -11.78 31.43 -0.66
N LYS A 606 -12.94 30.83 -0.91
CA LYS A 606 -14.04 31.50 -1.61
C LYS A 606 -14.72 32.55 -0.72
N ALA A 607 -14.83 32.32 0.59
CA ALA A 607 -15.30 33.31 1.55
C ALA A 607 -14.31 34.48 1.68
N LYS A 608 -13.00 34.20 1.68
CA LYS A 608 -11.93 35.20 1.73
C LYS A 608 -11.87 36.02 0.44
N GLU A 609 -11.99 35.40 -0.74
CA GLU A 609 -12.13 36.12 -2.03
C GLU A 609 -13.41 36.97 -2.11
N LEU A 610 -14.52 36.53 -1.49
CA LEU A 610 -15.79 37.28 -1.40
C LEU A 610 -15.75 38.42 -0.35
N LEU A 611 -14.91 38.31 0.67
CA LEU A 611 -14.66 39.35 1.66
C LEU A 611 -13.67 40.38 1.13
N ASP A 612 -12.58 39.94 0.49
CA ASP A 612 -11.56 40.81 -0.09
C ASP A 612 -12.12 41.60 -1.30
N SER A 613 -13.03 41.02 -2.09
CA SER A 613 -13.75 41.76 -3.14
C SER A 613 -14.79 42.76 -2.61
N LYS A 614 -15.37 42.54 -1.42
CA LYS A 614 -16.29 43.50 -0.78
C LYS A 614 -15.57 44.63 -0.04
N VAL A 615 -14.32 44.43 0.36
CA VAL A 615 -13.46 45.47 0.94
C VAL A 615 -12.89 46.35 -0.18
N ALA A 616 -12.45 45.76 -1.30
CA ALA A 616 -11.99 46.52 -2.48
C ALA A 616 -13.09 47.39 -3.13
N ASP A 617 -14.35 46.96 -3.09
CA ASP A 617 -15.50 47.69 -3.65
C ASP A 617 -16.08 48.76 -2.68
N LYS A 618 -15.60 48.79 -1.43
CA LYS A 618 -15.90 49.86 -0.46
C LYS A 618 -14.82 50.96 -0.47
N ASP A 619 -13.56 50.60 -0.68
CA ASP A 619 -12.45 51.55 -0.73
C ASP A 619 -12.33 52.30 -2.06
N THR A 620 -13.05 51.85 -3.11
CA THR A 620 -13.14 52.56 -4.41
C THR A 620 -14.37 53.46 -4.53
N LYS A 621 -15.26 53.50 -3.53
CA LYS A 621 -16.48 54.33 -3.52
C LYS A 621 -16.43 55.53 -2.56
N SER A 622 -15.31 55.78 -1.88
CA SER A 622 -15.14 56.93 -0.99
C SER A 622 -14.10 57.96 -1.48
N ALA A 623 -13.73 57.93 -2.77
CA ALA A 623 -12.69 58.81 -3.32
C ALA A 623 -13.08 59.52 -4.64
N SER A 624 -14.38 59.72 -4.91
CA SER A 624 -14.80 60.38 -6.16
C SER A 624 -15.91 61.43 -6.05
N ASP A 625 -16.26 61.94 -4.86
CA ASP A 625 -17.34 62.94 -4.70
C ASP A 625 -16.87 64.23 -3.97
N GLU A 626 -15.71 64.77 -4.35
CA GLU A 626 -15.32 66.17 -4.07
C GLU A 626 -14.55 66.75 -5.27
N GLU A 627 -15.26 67.11 -6.35
CA GLU A 627 -14.92 68.21 -7.27
C GLU A 627 -16.08 68.43 -8.25
N GLU A 628 -16.54 69.70 -8.30
CA GLU A 628 -17.71 70.32 -9.00
C GLU A 628 -19.11 70.19 -8.39
#